data_AF-A0A1C5TZL1-F1
#
_entry.id   AF-A0A1C5TZL1-F1
#
_cell.length_a   1.000
_cell.length_b   1.000
_cell.length_c   1.000
_cell.angle_alpha   90.00
_cell.angle_beta   90.00
_cell.angle_gamma   90.00
#
_symmetry.space_group_name_H-M   'P 1'
#
loop_
_entity.id
_entity.type
_entity.pdbx_description
1 polymer ?
#
loop_
_entity_poly.entity_id
_entity_poly.type
_entity_poly.pdbx_seq_one_letter_code
_entity_poly.pdbx_strand_id
1 'polypeptide(L)'
;MGIFKLKTEEDWKINYIKEFNEMRKNYEKKLQKKQLEIDNLKLEIEELKSNRGGLKPKEKQIRDLDISNIKKLREDGLSYREIAKQTSWSKATICRVLNGFYD
;
A
#
# COMPACT_ATOMS: atom_id res chain seq x y z
N MET A 1 -12.03 40.97 -56.16
CA MET A 1 -10.99 40.33 -55.33
C MET A 1 -11.39 40.05 -53.87
N GLY A 2 -12.57 40.49 -53.36
CA GLY A 2 -12.95 40.26 -51.95
C GLY A 2 -13.52 38.88 -51.62
N ILE A 3 -14.23 38.24 -52.56
CA ILE A 3 -14.96 36.98 -52.33
C ILE A 3 -14.02 35.78 -52.13
N PHE A 4 -12.88 35.75 -52.85
CA PHE A 4 -11.91 34.65 -52.74
C PHE A 4 -11.15 34.66 -51.40
N LYS A 5 -10.90 35.84 -50.81
CA LYS A 5 -10.22 35.97 -49.52
C LYS A 5 -11.09 35.50 -48.34
N LEU A 6 -12.40 35.74 -48.40
CA LEU A 6 -13.36 35.29 -47.38
C LEU A 6 -13.50 33.76 -47.36
N LYS A 7 -13.52 33.12 -48.53
CA LYS A 7 -13.61 31.66 -48.66
C LYS A 7 -12.39 30.95 -48.05
N THR A 8 -11.19 31.47 -48.34
CA THR A 8 -9.95 30.98 -47.73
C THR A 8 -9.90 31.23 -46.22
N GLU A 9 -10.57 32.28 -45.72
CA GLU A 9 -10.67 32.56 -44.29
C GLU A 9 -11.62 31.63 -43.53
N GLU A 10 -12.71 31.21 -44.18
CA GLU A 10 -13.63 30.22 -43.63
C GLU A 10 -13.02 28.82 -43.62
N ASP A 11 -12.25 28.47 -44.65
CA ASP A 11 -11.61 27.16 -44.79
C ASP A 11 -10.56 26.89 -43.69
N TRP A 12 -9.73 27.88 -43.30
CA TRP A 12 -8.78 27.68 -42.21
C TRP A 12 -9.45 27.54 -40.85
N LYS A 13 -10.55 28.25 -40.60
CA LYS A 13 -11.34 28.12 -39.36
C LYS A 13 -11.95 26.73 -39.26
N ILE A 14 -12.49 26.22 -40.36
CA ILE A 14 -13.06 24.87 -40.41
C ILE A 14 -11.99 23.81 -40.15
N ASN A 15 -10.80 23.94 -40.77
CA ASN A 15 -9.69 23.01 -40.54
C ASN A 15 -9.18 23.08 -39.09
N TYR A 16 -9.01 24.27 -38.53
CA TYR A 16 -8.61 24.45 -37.14
C TYR A 16 -9.61 23.79 -36.17
N ILE A 17 -10.92 23.97 -36.38
CA ILE A 17 -11.96 23.34 -35.55
C ILE A 17 -11.90 21.82 -35.66
N LYS A 18 -11.66 21.27 -36.87
CA LYS A 18 -11.52 19.82 -37.07
C LYS A 18 -10.31 19.26 -36.31
N GLU A 19 -9.15 19.88 -36.47
CA GLU A 19 -7.91 19.48 -35.77
C GLU A 19 -8.06 19.57 -34.25
N PHE A 20 -8.68 20.64 -33.75
CA PHE A 20 -8.96 20.81 -32.33
C PHE A 20 -9.89 19.72 -31.79
N ASN A 21 -10.96 19.40 -32.51
CA ASN A 21 -11.90 18.34 -32.11
C ASN A 21 -11.23 16.96 -32.12
N GLU A 22 -10.37 16.70 -33.10
CA GLU A 22 -9.61 15.45 -33.17
C GLU A 22 -8.61 15.34 -32.00
N MET A 23 -7.89 16.41 -31.71
CA MET A 23 -7.00 16.50 -30.56
C MET A 23 -7.76 16.23 -29.25
N ARG A 24 -8.89 16.92 -29.05
CA ARG A 24 -9.77 16.74 -27.87
C ARG A 24 -10.23 15.29 -27.74
N LYS A 25 -10.70 14.68 -28.82
CA LYS A 25 -11.15 13.27 -28.83
C LYS A 25 -10.01 12.32 -28.45
N ASN A 26 -8.79 12.59 -28.91
CA ASN A 26 -7.62 11.81 -28.55
C ASN A 26 -7.26 11.92 -27.06
N TYR A 27 -7.36 13.12 -26.48
CA TYR A 27 -7.17 13.32 -25.04
C TYR A 27 -8.26 12.65 -24.21
N GLU A 28 -9.53 12.78 -24.60
CA GLU A 28 -10.65 12.10 -23.94
C GLU A 28 -10.46 10.58 -23.94
N LYS A 29 -10.02 9.99 -25.06
CA LYS A 29 -9.67 8.56 -25.12
C LYS A 29 -8.54 8.18 -24.16
N LYS A 30 -7.49 9.00 -24.05
CA LYS A 30 -6.37 8.75 -23.13
C LYS A 30 -6.84 8.80 -21.67
N LEU A 31 -7.68 9.78 -21.33
CA LEU A 31 -8.29 9.90 -20.00
C LEU A 31 -9.16 8.69 -19.67
N GLN A 32 -10.01 8.24 -20.60
CA GLN A 32 -10.83 7.04 -20.42
C GLN A 32 -10.00 5.78 -20.18
N LYS A 33 -8.91 5.58 -20.95
CA LYS A 33 -8.00 4.45 -20.73
C LYS A 33 -7.36 4.49 -19.34
N LYS A 34 -6.90 5.67 -18.91
CA LYS A 34 -6.34 5.87 -17.57
C LYS A 34 -7.36 5.57 -16.47
N GLN A 35 -8.61 5.98 -16.67
CA GLN A 35 -9.68 5.72 -15.70
C GLN A 35 -9.96 4.21 -15.56
N LEU A 36 -10.06 3.49 -16.69
CA LEU A 36 -10.21 2.03 -16.68
C LEU A 36 -9.05 1.31 -15.98
N GLU A 37 -7.82 1.77 -16.20
CA GLU A 37 -6.64 1.23 -15.53
C GLU A 37 -6.70 1.43 -14.01
N ILE A 38 -7.11 2.62 -13.55
CA ILE A 38 -7.30 2.92 -12.13
C ILE A 38 -8.37 2.01 -11.53
N ASP A 39 -9.49 1.80 -12.22
CA ASP A 39 -10.60 1.00 -11.71
C ASP A 39 -10.21 -0.49 -11.62
N ASN A 40 -9.47 -1.01 -12.60
CA ASN A 40 -8.92 -2.38 -12.55
C ASN A 40 -7.95 -2.56 -11.38
N LEU A 41 -7.02 -1.61 -11.18
CA LEU A 41 -6.06 -1.67 -10.07
C LEU A 41 -6.75 -1.61 -8.70
N LYS A 42 -7.84 -0.85 -8.58
CA LYS A 42 -8.63 -0.82 -7.34
C LYS A 42 -9.26 -2.19 -7.04
N LEU A 43 -9.84 -2.84 -8.05
CA LEU A 43 -10.41 -4.18 -7.90
C LEU A 43 -9.36 -5.20 -7.48
N GLU A 44 -8.17 -5.17 -8.10
CA GLU A 44 -7.06 -6.05 -7.73
C GLU A 44 -6.60 -5.83 -6.28
N ILE A 45 -6.53 -4.56 -5.83
CA ILE A 45 -6.21 -4.25 -4.43
C ILE A 45 -7.27 -4.81 -3.48
N GLU A 46 -8.55 -4.70 -3.80
CA GLU A 46 -9.63 -5.26 -2.98
C GLU A 46 -9.54 -6.78 -2.89
N GLU A 47 -9.30 -7.45 -4.01
CA GLU A 47 -9.11 -8.90 -4.07
C GLU A 47 -7.88 -9.36 -3.26
N LEU A 48 -6.76 -8.65 -3.38
CA LEU A 48 -5.57 -8.93 -2.58
C LEU A 48 -5.83 -8.69 -1.08
N LYS A 49 -6.61 -7.66 -0.72
CA LYS A 49 -6.97 -7.40 0.69
C LYS A 49 -7.89 -8.47 1.26
N SER A 50 -8.87 -8.96 0.48
CA SER A 50 -9.76 -10.04 0.91
C SER A 50 -8.99 -11.36 1.05
N ASN A 51 -8.09 -11.67 0.09
CA ASN A 51 -7.24 -12.86 0.13
C ASN A 51 -6.19 -12.84 1.26
N ARG A 52 -5.77 -11.65 1.74
CA ARG A 52 -4.91 -11.51 2.93
C ARG A 52 -5.61 -11.88 4.25
N GLY A 53 -6.92 -12.18 4.24
CA GLY A 53 -7.69 -12.57 5.42
C GLY A 53 -7.12 -13.78 6.19
N GLY A 54 -6.30 -14.63 5.54
CA GLY A 54 -5.72 -15.82 6.16
C GLY A 54 -4.28 -15.68 6.71
N LEU A 55 -3.54 -14.63 6.33
CA LEU A 55 -2.11 -14.47 6.66
C LEU A 55 -1.85 -13.23 7.51
N LYS A 56 -2.71 -12.98 8.51
CA LYS A 56 -2.41 -11.96 9.51
C LYS A 56 -1.22 -12.45 10.36
N PRO A 57 -0.16 -11.64 10.53
CA PRO A 57 0.87 -11.93 11.52
C PRO A 57 0.20 -12.18 12.86
N LYS A 58 0.58 -13.26 13.54
CA LYS A 58 0.05 -13.57 14.87
C LYS A 58 0.33 -12.37 15.77
N GLU A 59 -0.71 -11.81 16.37
CA GLU A 59 -0.58 -10.66 17.27
C GLU A 59 0.39 -10.96 18.42
N LYS A 60 1.06 -9.92 18.94
CA LYS A 60 1.98 -10.02 20.08
C LYS A 60 1.22 -10.62 21.27
N GLN A 61 1.49 -11.89 21.58
CA GLN A 61 0.82 -12.60 22.66
C GLN A 61 1.39 -12.26 24.05
N ILE A 62 2.63 -11.77 24.10
CA ILE A 62 3.32 -11.44 25.35
C ILE A 62 3.04 -9.99 25.75
N ARG A 63 2.68 -9.76 27.02
CA ARG A 63 2.41 -8.43 27.56
C ARG A 63 3.71 -7.71 27.90
N ASP A 64 3.69 -6.38 27.91
CA ASP A 64 4.88 -5.59 28.26
C ASP A 64 5.34 -5.80 29.70
N LEU A 65 4.42 -6.13 30.60
CA LEU A 65 4.74 -6.53 31.97
C LEU A 65 5.59 -7.81 32.00
N ASP A 66 5.25 -8.81 31.18
CA ASP A 66 5.99 -10.06 31.11
C ASP A 66 7.38 -9.85 30.51
N ILE A 67 7.51 -8.93 29.55
CA ILE A 67 8.79 -8.52 28.96
C ILE A 67 9.68 -7.90 30.03
N SER A 68 9.15 -6.95 30.80
CA SER A 68 9.90 -6.31 31.90
C SER A 68 10.30 -7.32 32.97
N ASN A 69 9.41 -8.24 33.33
CA ASN A 69 9.71 -9.31 34.28
C ASN A 69 10.84 -10.22 33.78
N ILE A 70 10.81 -10.66 32.52
CA ILE A 70 11.89 -11.50 31.94
C ILE A 70 13.23 -10.76 31.95
N LYS A 71 13.24 -9.47 31.62
CA LYS A 71 14.46 -8.64 31.64
C LYS A 71 15.02 -8.51 33.06
N LYS A 72 14.18 -8.24 34.06
CA LYS A 72 14.57 -8.19 35.48
C LYS A 72 15.15 -9.51 35.97
N LEU A 73 14.47 -10.64 35.70
CA LEU A 73 14.96 -11.96 36.11
C LEU A 73 16.32 -12.29 35.47
N ARG A 74 16.58 -11.76 34.27
CA ARG A 74 17.90 -11.90 33.64
C ARG A 74 18.96 -11.03 34.30
N GLU A 75 18.62 -9.81 34.71
CA GLU A 75 19.50 -8.93 35.48
C GLU A 75 19.82 -9.55 36.86
N ASP A 76 18.86 -10.23 37.47
CA ASP A 76 19.01 -11.00 38.72
C ASP A 76 19.88 -12.27 38.55
N GLY A 77 20.38 -12.55 37.34
CA GLY A 77 21.32 -13.63 37.06
C GLY A 77 20.67 -15.00 36.80
N LEU A 78 19.35 -15.09 36.69
CA LEU A 78 18.67 -16.37 36.44
C LEU A 78 18.95 -16.90 35.03
N SER A 79 19.08 -18.21 34.93
CA SER A 79 19.24 -18.90 33.66
C SER A 79 17.92 -18.90 32.87
N TYR A 80 18.01 -19.03 31.55
CA TYR A 80 16.84 -19.16 30.67
C TYR A 80 15.87 -20.28 31.12
N ARG A 81 16.38 -21.34 31.75
CA ARG A 81 15.56 -22.46 32.23
C ARG A 81 14.78 -22.09 33.49
N GLU A 82 15.37 -21.31 34.38
CA GLU A 82 14.70 -20.85 35.61
C GLU A 82 13.66 -19.78 35.28
N ILE A 83 13.99 -18.85 34.39
CA ILE A 83 13.05 -17.84 33.89
C ILE A 83 11.84 -18.53 33.23
N ALA A 84 12.06 -19.59 32.42
CA ALA A 84 10.98 -20.35 31.82
C ALA A 84 10.08 -21.04 32.85
N LYS A 85 10.66 -21.54 33.95
CA LYS A 85 9.88 -22.15 35.04
C LYS A 85 9.04 -21.12 35.79
N GLN A 86 9.58 -19.92 36.03
CA GLN A 86 8.86 -18.88 36.78
C GLN A 86 7.79 -18.19 35.95
N THR A 87 8.09 -17.88 34.69
CA THR A 87 7.20 -17.07 33.83
C THR A 87 6.24 -17.90 32.98
N SER A 88 6.37 -19.23 33.00
CA SER A 88 5.62 -20.17 32.13
C SER A 88 5.80 -19.93 30.62
N TRP A 89 6.72 -19.06 30.22
CA TRP A 89 7.03 -18.80 28.82
C TRP A 89 8.07 -19.78 28.28
N SER A 90 7.94 -20.11 26.99
CA SER A 90 8.94 -20.93 26.31
C SER A 90 10.31 -20.27 26.31
N LYS A 91 11.38 -21.07 26.33
CA LYS A 91 12.76 -20.57 26.19
C LYS A 91 12.95 -19.74 24.91
N ALA A 92 12.23 -20.08 23.84
CA ALA A 92 12.26 -19.33 22.58
C ALA A 92 11.66 -17.93 22.74
N THR A 93 10.53 -17.79 23.44
CA THR A 93 9.93 -16.49 23.75
C THR A 93 10.87 -15.64 24.61
N ILE A 94 11.47 -16.23 25.65
CA ILE A 94 12.44 -15.55 26.52
C ILE A 94 13.66 -15.07 25.71
N CYS A 95 14.18 -15.91 24.82
CA CYS A 95 15.29 -15.54 23.93
C CYS A 95 14.94 -14.35 23.03
N ARG A 96 13.74 -14.37 22.42
CA ARG A 96 13.25 -13.24 21.62
C ARG A 96 13.12 -11.95 22.43
N VAL A 97 12.61 -12.04 23.66
CA VAL A 97 12.50 -10.90 24.59
C VAL A 97 13.88 -10.32 24.92
N LEU A 98 14.83 -11.17 25.31
CA LEU A 98 16.17 -10.73 25.69
C LEU A 98 16.99 -10.21 24.50
N ASN A 99 16.67 -10.63 23.28
CA ASN A 99 17.27 -10.12 22.04
C ASN A 99 16.57 -8.86 21.49
N GLY A 100 15.60 -8.28 22.20
CA GLY A 100 14.93 -7.04 21.80
C GLY A 100 13.89 -7.19 20.67
N PHE A 101 13.41 -8.41 20.40
CA PHE A 101 12.41 -8.64 19.33
C PHE A 101 11.02 -8.03 19.63
N TYR A 102 10.79 -7.62 20.88
CA TYR A 102 9.52 -7.10 21.37
C TYR A 102 9.63 -5.71 22.00
N ASP A 103 10.78 -5.05 21.82
CA ASP A 103 11.06 -3.67 22.24
C ASP A 103 10.41 -2.65 21.29
#